data_AF-G4M821-F1
#
_entry.id   AF-G4M821-F1
#
_cell.length_a   1.000
_cell.length_b   1.000
_cell.length_c   1.000
_cell.angle_alpha   90.00
_cell.angle_beta   90.00
_cell.angle_gamma   90.00
#
_symmetry.space_group_name_H-M   'P 1'
#
loop_
_entity.id
_entity.type
_entity.pdbx_description
1 polymer ?
#
loop_
_entity_poly.entity_id
_entity_poly.type
_entity_poly.pdbx_seq_one_letter_code
_entity_poly.pdbx_strand_id
1 'polypeptide(L)'
;MRDESLSLAGEWLPVCNSEDVPAGGARGFIVADERIVVWRDSIDAADVWRDYCPHRGAQLSLGTVMRNQIVCPYHGWSYDVEGQCLRIPSNPSLRPSKRACAMTFASEEKYGVVWMCFGTEVPDYEVVEISDGGLEARQCRYWQPAGISGQDGGAMIDYVYRVKRPLIASLTKMASEGQGALHIMLAASPVTQTKTRAWLISIHEDDATHSDRELYDFMEILMQDTPIVESQWPKCLPLDPDAELHQRCDRMAVAYRKWLAGMGFGWGDVPGH
;
A
#
# COMPACT_ATOMS: atom_id res chain seq x y z
N MET A 1 4.23 -0.84 -30.93
CA MET A 1 5.30 -1.21 -29.99
C MET A 1 5.43 -0.05 -29.02
N ARG A 2 5.07 -0.23 -27.74
CA ARG A 2 5.40 0.77 -26.71
C ARG A 2 6.86 0.57 -26.39
N ASP A 3 7.61 1.66 -26.37
CA ASP A 3 8.98 1.70 -25.89
C ASP A 3 8.94 1.43 -24.37
N GLU A 4 9.50 0.30 -23.93
CA GLU A 4 9.51 -0.14 -22.54
C GLU A 4 10.58 0.58 -21.70
N SER A 5 11.25 1.60 -22.24
CA SER A 5 12.41 2.25 -21.61
C SER A 5 12.11 3.46 -20.71
N LEU A 6 10.87 3.96 -20.66
CA LEU A 6 10.49 5.10 -19.81
C LEU A 6 9.37 4.73 -18.83
N SER A 7 9.75 4.46 -17.59
CA SER A 7 8.82 4.38 -16.46
C SER A 7 8.58 5.79 -15.93
N LEU A 8 7.32 6.22 -15.86
CA LEU A 8 6.93 7.42 -15.11
C LEU A 8 6.61 7.09 -13.66
N ALA A 9 6.86 5.84 -13.24
CA ALA A 9 6.45 5.39 -11.93
C ALA A 9 7.23 6.13 -10.82
N GLY A 10 6.52 6.58 -9.78
CA GLY A 10 7.12 7.39 -8.70
C GLY A 10 7.42 8.86 -9.07
N GLU A 11 7.23 9.28 -10.31
CA GLU A 11 7.44 10.67 -10.74
C GLU A 11 6.24 11.58 -10.40
N TRP A 12 6.54 12.80 -9.95
CA TRP A 12 5.54 13.84 -9.70
C TRP A 12 5.29 14.65 -10.96
N LEU A 13 4.08 14.54 -11.51
CA LEU A 13 3.65 15.21 -12.73
C LEU A 13 2.56 16.25 -12.43
N PRO A 14 2.63 17.44 -13.04
CA PRO A 14 1.56 18.43 -12.91
C PRO A 14 0.32 17.96 -13.66
N VAL A 15 -0.86 18.07 -13.03
CA VAL A 15 -2.15 17.70 -13.62
C VAL A 15 -2.88 18.92 -14.18
N CYS A 16 -3.08 19.94 -13.34
CA CYS A 16 -3.79 21.16 -13.68
C CYS A 16 -3.43 22.31 -12.71
N ASN A 17 -3.89 23.53 -13.00
CA ASN A 17 -3.82 24.60 -12.00
C ASN A 17 -4.83 24.32 -10.90
N SER A 18 -4.55 24.77 -9.68
CA SER A 18 -5.46 24.60 -8.54
C SER A 18 -6.87 25.15 -8.81
N GLU A 19 -6.94 26.29 -9.49
CA GLU A 19 -8.18 27.00 -9.81
C GLU A 19 -9.03 26.31 -10.89
N ASP A 20 -8.46 25.37 -11.65
CA ASP A 20 -9.21 24.62 -12.68
C ASP A 20 -10.29 23.71 -12.08
N VAL A 21 -10.16 23.40 -10.78
CA VAL A 21 -11.08 22.56 -10.01
C VAL A 21 -11.46 23.31 -8.72
N PRO A 22 -12.53 24.12 -8.74
CA PRO A 22 -12.97 24.88 -7.57
C PRO A 22 -13.51 23.95 -6.48
N ALA A 23 -13.60 24.46 -5.25
CA ALA A 23 -14.12 23.75 -4.09
C ALA A 23 -15.46 23.03 -4.36
N GLY A 24 -15.54 21.75 -3.97
CA GLY A 24 -16.68 20.88 -4.26
C GLY A 24 -16.84 20.50 -5.75
N GLY A 25 -15.86 20.80 -6.60
CA GLY A 25 -15.85 20.44 -8.02
C GLY A 25 -15.14 19.12 -8.30
N ALA A 26 -15.38 18.57 -9.48
CA ALA A 26 -14.62 17.46 -10.06
C ALA A 26 -14.36 17.75 -11.54
N ARG A 27 -13.18 17.38 -12.05
CA ARG A 27 -12.81 17.60 -13.45
C ARG A 27 -11.86 16.53 -13.96
N GLY A 28 -12.05 16.16 -15.22
CA GLY A 28 -11.27 15.14 -15.92
C GLY A 28 -10.08 15.74 -16.68
N PHE A 29 -8.96 15.02 -16.67
CA PHE A 29 -7.71 15.36 -17.33
C PHE A 29 -7.07 14.12 -17.94
N ILE A 30 -6.04 14.31 -18.76
CA ILE A 30 -5.20 13.23 -19.29
C ILE A 30 -3.75 13.56 -18.95
N VAL A 31 -3.07 12.65 -18.26
CA VAL A 31 -1.64 12.75 -17.93
C VAL A 31 -0.98 11.44 -18.33
N ALA A 32 0.03 11.51 -19.21
CA ALA A 32 0.75 10.34 -19.72
C ALA A 32 -0.17 9.17 -20.15
N ASP A 33 -1.17 9.50 -20.99
CA ASP A 33 -2.21 8.59 -21.50
C ASP A 33 -3.16 7.96 -20.45
N GLU A 34 -3.02 8.28 -19.17
CA GLU A 34 -4.00 7.91 -18.13
C GLU A 34 -5.10 8.96 -18.02
N ARG A 35 -6.35 8.49 -17.86
CA ARG A 35 -7.49 9.35 -17.59
C ARG A 35 -7.58 9.62 -16.10
N ILE A 36 -7.52 10.88 -15.72
CA ILE A 36 -7.41 11.34 -14.34
C ILE A 36 -8.62 12.18 -13.99
N VAL A 37 -9.14 12.02 -12.78
CA VAL A 37 -10.10 12.96 -12.18
C VAL A 37 -9.42 13.64 -11.01
N VAL A 38 -9.50 14.97 -10.99
CA VAL A 38 -9.20 15.77 -9.81
C VAL A 38 -10.52 16.24 -9.24
N TRP A 39 -10.73 16.06 -7.94
CA TRP A 39 -11.93 16.54 -7.24
C TRP A 39 -11.57 17.12 -5.88
N ARG A 40 -12.46 17.96 -5.33
CA ARG A 40 -12.23 18.71 -4.09
C ARG A 40 -13.08 18.18 -2.95
N ASP A 41 -12.46 17.69 -1.90
CA ASP A 41 -13.16 17.19 -0.72
C ASP A 41 -13.73 18.32 0.16
N SER A 42 -14.22 17.99 1.38
CA SER A 42 -14.81 19.00 2.27
C SER A 42 -13.80 19.94 2.94
N ILE A 43 -12.51 19.63 2.91
CA ILE A 43 -11.44 20.51 3.40
C ILE A 43 -10.71 21.22 2.25
N ASP A 44 -11.26 21.15 1.04
CA ASP A 44 -10.72 21.72 -0.20
C ASP A 44 -9.39 21.07 -0.66
N ALA A 45 -9.08 19.86 -0.19
CA ALA A 45 -7.94 19.10 -0.67
C ALA A 45 -8.21 18.57 -2.09
N ALA A 46 -7.17 18.56 -2.94
CA ALA A 46 -7.24 18.00 -4.29
C ALA A 46 -6.95 16.50 -4.29
N ASP A 47 -8.00 15.70 -4.44
CA ASP A 47 -7.90 14.25 -4.61
C ASP A 47 -7.72 13.90 -6.09
N VAL A 48 -6.69 13.11 -6.40
CA VAL A 48 -6.36 12.73 -7.79
C VAL A 48 -6.52 11.24 -7.99
N TRP A 49 -7.48 10.83 -8.82
CA TRP A 49 -7.80 9.43 -9.05
C TRP A 49 -7.78 9.07 -10.53
N ARG A 50 -7.80 7.79 -10.84
CA ARG A 50 -8.14 7.34 -12.19
C ARG A 50 -9.61 7.66 -12.45
N ASP A 51 -9.90 8.29 -13.59
CA ASP A 51 -11.25 8.70 -13.98
C ASP A 51 -12.09 7.51 -14.50
N TYR A 52 -12.35 6.56 -13.61
CA TYR A 52 -12.97 5.29 -13.92
C TYR A 52 -13.71 4.70 -12.73
N CYS A 53 -15.03 4.54 -12.87
CA CYS A 53 -15.84 3.84 -11.89
C CYS A 53 -15.63 2.32 -11.99
N PRO A 54 -15.21 1.62 -10.90
CA PRO A 54 -14.94 0.18 -10.93
C PRO A 54 -16.17 -0.69 -11.24
N HIS A 55 -17.39 -0.15 -11.19
CA HIS A 55 -18.60 -0.88 -11.56
C HIS A 55 -18.72 -1.14 -13.07
N ARG A 56 -18.72 -0.07 -13.89
CA ARG A 56 -18.94 -0.15 -15.36
C ARG A 56 -18.12 0.87 -16.16
N GLY A 57 -17.08 1.43 -15.57
CA GLY A 57 -16.13 2.31 -16.26
C GLY A 57 -16.64 3.70 -16.64
N ALA A 58 -17.71 4.16 -16.00
CA ALA A 58 -18.16 5.54 -16.15
C ALA A 58 -17.07 6.51 -15.62
N GLN A 59 -16.93 7.65 -16.27
CA GLN A 59 -16.05 8.72 -15.80
C GLN A 59 -16.62 9.31 -14.51
N LEU A 60 -15.82 9.30 -13.44
CA LEU A 60 -16.14 9.88 -12.15
C LEU A 60 -16.07 11.41 -12.19
N SER A 61 -15.26 11.98 -13.09
CA SER A 61 -15.19 13.43 -13.33
C SER A 61 -16.52 14.06 -13.77
N LEU A 62 -17.43 13.27 -14.33
CA LEU A 62 -18.79 13.68 -14.68
C LEU A 62 -19.79 13.53 -13.52
N GLY A 63 -19.31 13.09 -12.35
CA GLY A 63 -20.09 12.85 -11.16
C GLY A 63 -20.40 14.12 -10.38
N THR A 64 -20.87 13.92 -9.15
CA THR A 64 -21.15 15.02 -8.22
C THR A 64 -20.40 14.78 -6.93
N VAL A 65 -19.65 15.79 -6.48
CA VAL A 65 -19.01 15.77 -5.18
C VAL A 65 -20.04 16.14 -4.10
N MET A 66 -20.07 15.37 -3.02
CA MET A 66 -20.95 15.60 -1.88
C MET A 66 -20.17 15.43 -0.59
N ARG A 67 -19.56 16.50 -0.07
CA ARG A 67 -18.63 16.44 1.07
C ARG A 67 -17.40 15.57 0.70
N ASN A 68 -17.03 14.60 1.52
CA ASN A 68 -15.89 13.69 1.31
C ASN A 68 -16.24 12.48 0.44
N GLN A 69 -17.07 12.67 -0.58
CA GLN A 69 -17.34 11.61 -1.53
C GLN A 69 -17.64 12.13 -2.91
N ILE A 70 -17.27 11.34 -3.92
CA ILE A 70 -17.70 11.53 -5.29
C ILE A 70 -18.77 10.50 -5.65
N VAL A 71 -19.87 10.97 -6.23
CA VAL A 71 -21.01 10.14 -6.65
C VAL A 71 -20.94 9.92 -8.16
N CYS A 72 -20.79 8.66 -8.56
CA CYS A 72 -20.76 8.27 -9.96
C CYS A 72 -22.08 8.64 -10.66
N PRO A 73 -22.05 9.29 -11.83
CA PRO A 73 -23.25 9.77 -12.50
C PRO A 73 -24.10 8.65 -13.10
N TYR A 74 -23.56 7.44 -13.23
CA TYR A 74 -24.27 6.36 -13.91
C TYR A 74 -25.30 5.66 -13.02
N HIS A 75 -24.84 5.06 -11.92
CA HIS A 75 -25.70 4.30 -11.00
C HIS A 75 -25.66 4.84 -9.57
N GLY A 76 -25.08 6.02 -9.36
CA GLY A 76 -25.03 6.69 -8.06
C GLY A 76 -24.17 6.00 -7.01
N TRP A 77 -23.24 5.13 -7.42
CA TRP A 77 -22.27 4.57 -6.47
C TRP A 77 -21.43 5.72 -5.91
N SER A 78 -21.32 5.81 -4.59
CA SER A 78 -20.49 6.82 -3.94
C SER A 78 -19.22 6.21 -3.38
N TYR A 79 -18.14 6.98 -3.41
CA TYR A 79 -16.80 6.59 -2.99
C TYR A 79 -16.23 7.64 -2.03
N ASP A 80 -15.56 7.23 -0.95
CA ASP A 80 -14.84 8.13 -0.02
C ASP A 80 -13.49 8.60 -0.60
N VAL A 81 -12.74 9.42 0.14
CA VAL A 81 -11.44 10.01 -0.27
C VAL A 81 -10.38 8.94 -0.55
N GLU A 82 -10.46 7.78 0.11
CA GLU A 82 -9.61 6.61 -0.13
C GLU A 82 -10.04 5.79 -1.37
N GLY A 83 -11.13 6.20 -2.04
CA GLY A 83 -11.70 5.54 -3.21
C GLY A 83 -12.62 4.36 -2.88
N GLN A 84 -12.84 4.02 -1.61
CA GLN A 84 -13.67 2.89 -1.21
C GLN A 84 -15.15 3.21 -1.41
N CYS A 85 -15.89 2.28 -2.05
CA CYS A 85 -17.32 2.45 -2.24
C CYS A 85 -18.05 2.41 -0.90
N LEU A 86 -18.81 3.46 -0.62
CA LEU A 86 -19.63 3.62 0.58
C LEU A 86 -21.06 3.11 0.37
N ARG A 87 -21.65 3.36 -0.80
CA ARG A 87 -23.07 3.11 -1.05
C ARG A 87 -23.36 2.68 -2.48
N ILE A 88 -24.24 1.69 -2.61
CA ILE A 88 -24.82 1.22 -3.86
C ILE A 88 -26.33 1.50 -3.81
N PRO A 89 -26.86 2.53 -4.51
CA PRO A 89 -28.26 2.93 -4.37
C PRO A 89 -29.27 1.83 -4.69
N SER A 90 -28.97 0.96 -5.66
CA SER A 90 -29.83 -0.17 -6.04
C SER A 90 -29.88 -1.27 -4.98
N ASN A 91 -28.94 -1.28 -4.03
CA ASN A 91 -28.94 -2.22 -2.92
C ASN A 91 -28.42 -1.54 -1.63
N PRO A 92 -29.23 -0.67 -0.99
CA PRO A 92 -28.77 0.19 0.11
C PRO A 92 -28.30 -0.56 1.36
N SER A 93 -28.78 -1.78 1.56
CA SER A 93 -28.41 -2.62 2.71
C SER A 93 -27.16 -3.45 2.47
N LEU A 94 -26.70 -3.56 1.22
CA LEU A 94 -25.47 -4.27 0.89
C LEU A 94 -24.27 -3.46 1.35
N ARG A 95 -23.40 -4.07 2.14
CA ARG A 95 -22.06 -3.54 2.40
C ARG A 95 -21.20 -3.75 1.14
N PRO A 96 -20.70 -2.69 0.49
CA PRO A 96 -19.84 -2.85 -0.67
C PRO A 96 -18.57 -3.63 -0.32
N SER A 97 -18.10 -4.48 -1.23
CA SER A 97 -16.86 -5.23 -1.03
C SER A 97 -15.63 -4.31 -1.08
N LYS A 98 -14.51 -4.71 -0.47
CA LYS A 98 -13.22 -4.01 -0.61
C LYS A 98 -12.73 -3.89 -2.06
N ARG A 99 -13.23 -4.74 -2.97
CA ARG A 99 -12.92 -4.67 -4.42
C ARG A 99 -13.70 -3.59 -5.16
N ALA A 100 -14.76 -3.04 -4.55
CA ALA A 100 -15.47 -1.88 -5.07
C ALA A 100 -14.73 -0.60 -4.67
N CYS A 101 -13.50 -0.43 -5.16
CA CYS A 101 -12.63 0.67 -4.80
C CYS A 101 -12.11 1.35 -6.07
N ALA A 102 -12.16 2.68 -6.13
CA ALA A 102 -11.56 3.49 -7.17
C ALA A 102 -10.04 3.55 -6.97
N MET A 103 -9.29 3.64 -8.06
CA MET A 103 -7.83 3.74 -7.99
C MET A 103 -7.43 5.20 -7.75
N THR A 104 -6.76 5.45 -6.64
CA THR A 104 -6.26 6.78 -6.27
C THR A 104 -4.77 6.91 -6.61
N PHE A 105 -4.29 8.14 -6.76
CA PHE A 105 -2.88 8.50 -6.88
C PHE A 105 -2.50 9.40 -5.71
N ALA A 106 -1.24 9.36 -5.27
CA ALA A 106 -0.76 10.38 -4.34
C ALA A 106 -0.81 11.74 -5.03
N SER A 107 -1.28 12.75 -4.29
CA SER A 107 -1.41 14.13 -4.78
C SER A 107 -0.86 15.13 -3.79
N GLU A 108 -0.39 16.26 -4.32
CA GLU A 108 0.05 17.42 -3.54
C GLU A 108 -0.41 18.66 -4.30
N GLU A 109 -0.84 19.69 -3.56
CA GLU A 109 -1.05 21.01 -4.15
C GLU A 109 0.08 21.94 -3.76
N LYS A 110 0.81 22.45 -4.76
CA LYS A 110 1.98 23.28 -4.53
C LYS A 110 2.20 24.24 -5.67
N TYR A 111 2.55 25.48 -5.34
CA TYR A 111 2.80 26.56 -6.29
C TYR A 111 1.61 26.87 -7.22
N GLY A 112 0.38 26.68 -6.73
CA GLY A 112 -0.85 26.88 -7.52
C GLY A 112 -1.15 25.78 -8.54
N VAL A 113 -0.50 24.63 -8.40
CA VAL A 113 -0.62 23.47 -9.30
C VAL A 113 -1.01 22.25 -8.47
N VAL A 114 -1.92 21.44 -9.00
CA VAL A 114 -2.21 20.09 -8.49
C VAL A 114 -1.25 19.11 -9.13
N TRP A 115 -0.49 18.41 -8.31
CA TRP A 115 0.49 17.41 -8.71
C TRP A 115 -0.04 16.01 -8.42
N MET A 116 0.36 15.04 -9.25
CA MET A 116 0.12 13.63 -9.02
C MET A 116 1.42 12.84 -9.07
N CYS A 117 1.52 11.78 -8.28
CA CYS A 117 2.59 10.80 -8.40
C CYS A 117 2.09 9.57 -9.17
N PHE A 118 2.74 9.23 -10.28
CA PHE A 118 2.28 8.18 -11.18
C PHE A 118 2.56 6.78 -10.61
N GLY A 119 1.67 6.27 -9.76
CA GLY A 119 1.91 5.01 -9.06
C GLY A 119 3.04 5.15 -8.02
N THR A 120 2.86 4.50 -6.88
CA THR A 120 3.94 4.36 -5.91
C THR A 120 4.91 3.31 -6.47
N GLU A 121 5.86 3.72 -7.32
CA GLU A 121 6.99 2.83 -7.61
C GLU A 121 7.67 2.54 -6.27
N VAL A 122 7.79 1.26 -5.94
CA VAL A 122 8.76 0.85 -4.92
C VAL A 122 10.11 1.03 -5.59
N PRO A 123 10.91 2.04 -5.20
CA PRO A 123 12.24 2.23 -5.76
C PRO A 123 13.02 0.92 -5.64
N ASP A 124 13.93 0.70 -6.58
CA ASP A 124 14.68 -0.55 -6.57
C ASP A 124 15.39 -0.75 -5.22
N TYR A 125 15.29 -1.97 -4.69
CA TYR A 125 15.81 -2.33 -3.38
C TYR A 125 16.56 -3.66 -3.45
N GLU A 126 17.63 -3.80 -2.68
CA GLU A 126 18.45 -5.00 -2.73
C GLU A 126 18.01 -6.00 -1.65
N VAL A 127 18.12 -7.30 -1.98
CA VAL A 127 17.99 -8.39 -1.00
C VAL A 127 19.31 -9.13 -0.94
N VAL A 128 19.88 -9.19 0.26
CA VAL A 128 21.17 -9.83 0.52
C VAL A 128 21.01 -10.94 1.56
N GLU A 129 21.79 -11.99 1.41
CA GLU A 129 21.98 -12.98 2.48
C GLU A 129 22.93 -12.40 3.53
N ILE A 130 22.58 -12.52 4.81
CA ILE A 130 23.40 -12.00 5.92
C ILE A 130 24.38 -13.07 6.42
N SER A 131 25.53 -12.62 6.92
CA SER A 131 26.66 -13.51 7.25
C SER A 131 26.38 -14.55 8.33
N ASP A 132 25.41 -14.30 9.21
CA ASP A 132 24.93 -15.21 10.26
C ASP A 132 23.73 -16.08 9.82
N GLY A 133 23.37 -16.02 8.53
CA GLY A 133 22.24 -16.69 7.91
C GLY A 133 20.96 -15.85 7.99
N GLY A 134 20.15 -15.93 6.93
CA GLY A 134 18.93 -15.13 6.80
C GLY A 134 18.99 -14.15 5.65
N LEU A 135 17.95 -13.33 5.52
CA LEU A 135 17.82 -12.37 4.43
C LEU A 135 17.61 -10.96 4.98
N GLU A 136 18.14 -9.97 4.29
CA GLU A 136 17.90 -8.55 4.57
C GLU A 136 17.57 -7.82 3.28
N ALA A 137 16.43 -7.12 3.27
CA ALA A 137 16.09 -6.16 2.24
C ALA A 137 16.49 -4.75 2.69
N ARG A 138 17.33 -4.09 1.90
CA ARG A 138 17.87 -2.74 2.16
C ARG A 138 17.39 -1.77 1.10
N GLN A 139 17.45 -0.46 1.42
CA GLN A 139 17.02 0.62 0.51
C GLN A 139 15.52 0.56 0.15
N CYS A 140 14.71 -0.10 0.99
CA CYS A 140 13.27 -0.15 0.80
C CYS A 140 12.69 1.21 1.19
N ARG A 141 12.35 2.03 0.19
CA ARG A 141 11.85 3.39 0.41
C ARG A 141 10.42 3.51 -0.06
N TYR A 142 9.50 3.93 0.81
CA TYR A 142 8.10 4.10 0.44
C TYR A 142 7.62 5.48 0.83
N TRP A 143 6.85 6.11 -0.08
CA TRP A 143 6.15 7.34 0.26
C TRP A 143 4.97 7.02 1.17
N GLN A 144 4.82 7.77 2.27
CA GLN A 144 3.71 7.63 3.21
C GLN A 144 3.11 9.00 3.54
N PRO A 145 1.78 9.17 3.45
CA PRO A 145 1.10 10.44 3.70
C PRO A 145 1.18 10.90 5.17
N ALA A 146 1.52 9.99 6.09
CA ALA A 146 1.81 10.25 7.50
C ALA A 146 3.08 9.48 7.92
N GLY A 147 4.15 9.63 7.14
CA GLY A 147 5.37 8.83 7.29
C GLY A 147 6.13 9.08 8.59
N ILE A 148 6.05 10.29 9.14
CA ILE A 148 6.79 10.76 10.32
C ILE A 148 5.79 11.24 11.37
N SER A 149 5.91 10.74 12.60
CA SER A 149 5.07 11.20 13.71
C SER A 149 5.32 12.68 13.99
N GLY A 150 4.27 13.50 13.99
CA GLY A 150 4.35 14.93 14.30
C GLY A 150 4.73 15.86 13.14
N GLN A 151 4.82 15.37 11.91
CA GLN A 151 4.93 16.23 10.72
C GLN A 151 3.64 16.17 9.88
N ASP A 152 3.17 17.34 9.45
CA ASP A 152 2.09 17.45 8.48
C ASP A 152 2.65 17.26 7.06
N GLY A 153 2.15 16.25 6.34
CA GLY A 153 2.53 15.95 4.95
C GLY A 153 3.16 14.58 4.76
N GLY A 154 3.26 14.17 3.49
CA GLY A 154 3.84 12.88 3.14
C GLY A 154 5.36 12.90 3.07
N ALA A 155 5.99 11.79 3.45
CA ALA A 155 7.44 11.64 3.44
C ALA A 155 7.86 10.30 2.85
N MET A 156 9.05 10.29 2.25
CA MET A 156 9.74 9.04 1.90
C MET A 156 10.33 8.43 3.16
N ILE A 157 9.97 7.18 3.44
CA ILE A 157 10.40 6.47 4.64
C ILE A 157 11.29 5.30 4.26
N ASP A 158 12.43 5.21 4.93
CA ASP A 158 13.34 4.08 4.83
C ASP A 158 12.90 2.93 5.74
N TYR A 159 12.82 1.76 5.15
CA TYR A 159 12.56 0.51 5.83
C TYR A 159 13.71 -0.46 5.62
N VAL A 160 13.96 -1.25 6.65
CA VAL A 160 14.83 -2.42 6.56
C VAL A 160 14.06 -3.64 7.01
N TYR A 161 13.87 -4.59 6.09
CA TYR A 161 13.22 -5.86 6.38
C TYR A 161 14.27 -6.93 6.58
N ARG A 162 14.07 -7.79 7.57
CA ARG A 162 14.97 -8.92 7.85
C ARG A 162 14.17 -10.17 8.13
N VAL A 163 14.69 -11.29 7.66
CA VAL A 163 14.27 -12.64 8.04
C VAL A 163 15.50 -13.36 8.57
N LYS A 164 15.75 -13.26 9.87
CA LYS A 164 16.96 -13.84 10.51
C LYS A 164 16.87 -15.36 10.67
N ARG A 165 15.65 -15.87 10.77
CA ARG A 165 15.32 -17.29 10.82
C ARG A 165 14.06 -17.50 9.98
N PRO A 166 13.82 -18.71 9.44
CA PRO A 166 12.66 -18.97 8.56
C PRO A 166 11.33 -18.43 9.09
N LEU A 167 11.10 -18.48 10.40
CA LEU A 167 9.83 -18.08 11.02
C LEU A 167 9.95 -16.81 11.89
N ILE A 168 11.01 -16.03 11.72
CA ILE A 168 11.22 -14.78 12.45
C ILE A 168 11.52 -13.66 11.46
N ALA A 169 10.55 -12.76 11.29
CA ALA A 169 10.67 -11.58 10.45
C ALA A 169 10.70 -10.32 11.32
N SER A 170 11.47 -9.31 10.91
CA SER A 170 11.47 -8.00 11.54
C SER A 170 11.51 -6.88 10.51
N LEU A 171 10.87 -5.79 10.85
CA LEU A 171 10.84 -4.54 10.13
C LEU A 171 11.39 -3.44 11.01
N THR A 172 12.33 -2.65 10.50
CA THR A 172 12.70 -1.37 11.10
C THR A 172 12.22 -0.25 10.18
N LYS A 173 11.41 0.66 10.71
CA LYS A 173 11.03 1.93 10.09
C LYS A 173 11.93 3.02 10.66
N MET A 174 12.72 3.68 9.84
CA MET A 174 13.58 4.78 10.28
C MET A 174 12.76 6.08 10.32
N ALA A 175 12.91 6.89 11.37
CA ALA A 175 12.42 8.27 11.36
C ALA A 175 13.30 9.16 10.47
N SER A 176 12.75 10.26 9.96
CA SER A 176 13.52 11.25 9.20
C SER A 176 14.70 11.79 10.02
N GLU A 177 15.85 11.96 9.38
CA GLU A 177 17.07 12.52 9.98
C GLU A 177 17.72 11.68 11.10
N GLY A 178 17.34 10.40 11.23
CA GLY A 178 18.03 9.45 12.13
C GLY A 178 17.75 9.66 13.62
N GLN A 179 16.74 10.47 13.97
CA GLN A 179 16.27 10.63 15.34
C GLN A 179 15.11 9.67 15.61
N GLY A 180 15.46 8.42 15.92
CA GLY A 180 14.51 7.38 16.33
C GLY A 180 14.10 6.39 15.24
N ALA A 181 13.51 5.28 15.67
CA ALA A 181 13.10 4.18 14.82
C ALA A 181 11.95 3.39 15.46
N LEU A 182 11.08 2.83 14.62
CA LEU A 182 10.10 1.85 15.02
C LEU A 182 10.57 0.47 14.58
N HIS A 183 10.75 -0.43 15.54
CA HIS A 183 11.08 -1.83 15.29
C HIS A 183 9.88 -2.71 15.54
N ILE A 184 9.53 -3.51 14.55
CA ILE A 184 8.49 -4.52 14.65
C ILE A 184 9.12 -5.88 14.39
N MET A 185 8.83 -6.86 15.23
CA MET A 185 9.23 -8.25 15.03
C MET A 185 8.00 -9.16 15.10
N LEU A 186 7.86 -10.02 14.09
CA LEU A 186 6.91 -11.11 14.06
C LEU A 186 7.66 -12.43 14.26
N ALA A 187 7.33 -13.11 15.35
CA ALA A 187 7.80 -14.45 15.64
C ALA A 187 6.66 -15.45 15.42
N ALA A 188 6.79 -16.31 14.41
CA ALA A 188 5.80 -17.32 14.07
C ALA A 188 6.18 -18.69 14.66
N SER A 189 5.25 -19.33 15.35
CA SER A 189 5.34 -20.72 15.79
C SER A 189 4.32 -21.56 15.01
N PRO A 190 4.78 -22.55 14.22
CA PRO A 190 3.88 -23.40 13.46
C PRO A 190 3.17 -24.35 14.44
N VAL A 191 1.84 -24.34 14.43
CA VAL A 191 1.01 -25.27 15.22
C VAL A 191 0.68 -26.50 14.38
N THR A 192 0.41 -26.30 13.10
CA THR A 192 0.27 -27.33 12.06
C THR A 192 0.86 -26.78 10.76
N GLN A 193 0.85 -27.55 9.67
CA GLN A 193 1.29 -27.06 8.35
C GLN A 193 0.45 -25.88 7.83
N THR A 194 -0.78 -25.69 8.32
CA THR A 194 -1.69 -24.63 7.85
C THR A 194 -2.21 -23.75 8.99
N LYS A 195 -1.58 -23.81 10.17
CA LYS A 195 -1.97 -23.02 11.34
C LYS A 195 -0.73 -22.54 12.07
N THR A 196 -0.69 -21.24 12.32
CA THR A 196 0.42 -20.56 12.98
C THR A 196 -0.09 -19.81 14.20
N ARG A 197 0.72 -19.77 15.25
CA ARG A 197 0.59 -18.82 16.36
C ARG A 197 1.70 -17.79 16.18
N ALA A 198 1.36 -16.51 16.16
CA ALA A 198 2.34 -15.44 16.00
C ALA A 198 2.37 -14.54 17.24
N TRP A 199 3.56 -14.04 17.56
CA TRP A 199 3.76 -12.93 18.48
C TRP A 199 4.28 -11.74 17.69
N LEU A 200 3.70 -10.59 17.95
CA LEU A 200 4.11 -9.32 17.39
C LEU A 200 4.71 -8.50 18.52
N ILE A 201 5.93 -8.02 18.32
CA ILE A 201 6.67 -7.21 19.27
C ILE A 201 6.95 -5.88 18.58
N SER A 202 6.59 -4.77 19.23
CA SER A 202 6.83 -3.43 18.74
C SER A 202 7.69 -2.66 19.74
N ILE A 203 8.73 -1.98 19.27
CA ILE A 203 9.61 -1.13 20.05
C ILE A 203 9.69 0.21 19.34
N HIS A 204 9.38 1.28 20.06
CA HIS A 204 9.52 2.65 19.57
C HIS A 204 10.76 3.24 20.24
N GLU A 205 11.74 3.66 19.44
CA GLU A 205 12.88 4.45 19.88
C GLU A 205 12.49 5.93 19.77
N ASP A 206 11.74 6.42 20.75
CA ASP A 206 11.43 7.83 20.92
C ASP A 206 11.46 8.22 22.41
N ASP A 207 11.52 9.53 22.68
CA ASP A 207 11.48 10.07 24.04
C ASP A 207 10.03 10.25 24.56
N ALA A 208 9.02 9.76 23.83
CA ALA A 208 7.62 9.94 24.16
C ALA A 208 7.13 8.85 25.12
N THR A 209 6.28 9.24 26.07
CA THR A 209 5.55 8.26 26.89
C THR A 209 4.28 7.87 26.14
N HIS A 210 4.24 6.64 25.63
CA HIS A 210 3.04 6.06 25.02
C HIS A 210 2.19 5.38 26.08
N SER A 211 0.88 5.55 26.00
CA SER A 211 -0.05 4.73 26.79
C SER A 211 -0.16 3.31 26.22
N ASP A 212 -0.48 2.33 27.08
CA ASP A 212 -0.74 0.96 26.65
C ASP A 212 -1.77 0.90 25.50
N ARG A 213 -2.79 1.75 25.57
CA ARG A 213 -3.86 1.81 24.57
C ARG A 213 -3.36 2.25 23.20
N GLU A 214 -2.53 3.29 23.13
CA GLU A 214 -1.96 3.77 21.87
C GLU A 214 -1.09 2.70 21.20
N LEU A 215 -0.33 1.95 22.00
CA LEU A 215 0.47 0.82 21.52
C LEU A 215 -0.42 -0.33 21.01
N TYR A 216 -1.52 -0.65 21.70
CA TYR A 216 -2.47 -1.68 21.24
C TYR A 216 -3.20 -1.26 19.96
N ASP A 217 -3.68 -0.03 19.87
CA ASP A 217 -4.38 0.49 18.69
C ASP A 217 -3.46 0.45 17.46
N PHE A 218 -2.15 0.73 17.63
CA PHE A 218 -1.15 0.56 16.59
C PHE A 218 -0.97 -0.92 16.16
N MET A 219 -0.97 -1.85 17.12
CA MET A 219 -0.87 -3.28 16.82
C MET A 219 -2.09 -3.83 16.06
N GLU A 220 -3.29 -3.25 16.22
CA GLU A 220 -4.47 -3.66 15.45
C GLU A 220 -4.28 -3.42 13.94
N ILE A 221 -3.54 -2.38 13.55
CA ILE A 221 -3.20 -2.10 12.15
C ILE A 221 -2.44 -3.29 11.55
N LEU A 222 -1.52 -3.89 12.31
CA LEU A 222 -0.70 -5.01 11.86
C LEU A 222 -1.48 -6.32 11.80
N MET A 223 -2.65 -6.41 12.44
CA MET A 223 -3.54 -7.56 12.33
C MET A 223 -4.45 -7.51 11.10
N GLN A 224 -4.50 -6.38 10.37
CA GLN A 224 -5.34 -6.20 9.18
C GLN A 224 -5.00 -7.18 8.04
N ASP A 225 -3.80 -7.76 8.04
CA ASP A 225 -3.35 -8.75 7.06
C ASP A 225 -3.95 -10.14 7.28
N THR A 226 -4.51 -10.42 8.47
CA THR A 226 -5.00 -11.76 8.84
C THR A 226 -6.03 -12.29 7.84
N PRO A 227 -7.08 -11.55 7.44
CA PRO A 227 -8.05 -12.02 6.45
C PRO A 227 -7.42 -12.29 5.07
N ILE A 228 -6.35 -11.58 4.69
CA ILE A 228 -5.65 -11.80 3.43
C ILE A 228 -4.89 -13.11 3.50
N VAL A 229 -4.03 -13.28 4.51
CA VAL A 229 -3.24 -14.50 4.74
C VAL A 229 -4.16 -15.72 4.84
N GLU A 230 -5.24 -15.63 5.62
CA GLU A 230 -6.19 -16.73 5.79
C GLU A 230 -6.96 -17.08 4.51
N SER A 231 -7.07 -16.15 3.56
CA SER A 231 -7.76 -16.39 2.29
C SER A 231 -6.89 -17.03 1.20
N GLN A 232 -5.56 -17.00 1.33
CA GLN A 232 -4.64 -17.49 0.29
C GLN A 232 -4.81 -19.00 0.01
N TRP A 233 -4.61 -19.39 -1.25
CA TRP A 233 -4.62 -20.78 -1.72
C TRP A 233 -3.55 -20.98 -2.80
N PRO A 234 -2.76 -22.07 -2.77
CA PRO A 234 -2.76 -23.16 -1.76
C PRO A 234 -2.41 -22.68 -0.35
N LYS A 235 -2.81 -23.46 0.68
CA LYS A 235 -2.55 -23.09 2.09
C LYS A 235 -1.08 -23.22 2.48
N CYS A 236 -0.35 -24.13 1.83
CA CYS A 236 1.09 -24.26 1.99
C CYS A 236 1.79 -23.36 0.96
N LEU A 237 2.93 -22.78 1.34
CA LEU A 237 3.67 -21.84 0.51
C LEU A 237 4.30 -22.55 -0.70
N PRO A 238 3.97 -22.20 -1.95
CA PRO A 238 4.67 -22.75 -3.10
C PRO A 238 6.11 -22.20 -3.17
N LEU A 239 7.08 -23.10 -3.32
CA LEU A 239 8.49 -22.74 -3.47
C LEU A 239 8.94 -22.67 -4.94
N ASP A 240 8.12 -23.21 -5.85
CA ASP A 240 8.31 -23.09 -7.29
C ASP A 240 8.20 -21.60 -7.71
N PRO A 241 9.26 -21.00 -8.30
CA PRO A 241 9.22 -19.63 -8.79
C PRO A 241 8.18 -19.39 -9.89
N ASP A 242 7.73 -20.44 -10.59
CA ASP A 242 6.74 -20.33 -11.67
C ASP A 242 5.30 -20.55 -11.19
N ALA A 243 5.09 -20.91 -9.91
CA ALA A 243 3.76 -21.10 -9.35
C ALA A 243 2.99 -19.78 -9.13
N GLU A 244 3.70 -18.65 -9.07
CA GLU A 244 3.15 -17.33 -8.83
C GLU A 244 3.79 -16.29 -9.76
N LEU A 245 3.06 -15.23 -10.08
CA LEU A 245 3.62 -14.10 -10.83
C LEU A 245 4.36 -13.16 -9.88
N HIS A 246 5.55 -12.72 -10.27
CA HIS A 246 6.41 -11.86 -9.46
C HIS A 246 6.74 -10.55 -10.18
N GLN A 247 6.69 -9.45 -9.43
CA GLN A 247 7.15 -8.13 -9.84
C GLN A 247 8.43 -7.76 -9.08
N ARG A 248 9.05 -6.64 -9.47
CA ARG A 248 10.28 -6.15 -8.80
C ARG A 248 10.07 -5.91 -7.31
N CYS A 249 8.88 -5.48 -6.90
CA CYS A 249 8.54 -5.29 -5.49
C CYS A 249 8.55 -6.60 -4.69
N ASP A 250 8.43 -7.77 -5.34
CA ASP A 250 8.35 -9.08 -4.68
C ASP A 250 9.73 -9.72 -4.45
N ARG A 251 10.82 -9.01 -4.71
CA ARG A 251 12.20 -9.54 -4.64
C ARG A 251 12.51 -10.23 -3.30
N MET A 252 12.07 -9.68 -2.17
CA MET A 252 12.23 -10.30 -0.85
C MET A 252 11.45 -11.61 -0.74
N ALA A 253 10.21 -11.65 -1.24
CA ALA A 253 9.37 -12.84 -1.21
C ALA A 253 9.94 -13.98 -2.10
N VAL A 254 10.51 -13.62 -3.25
CA VAL A 254 11.20 -14.55 -4.16
C VAL A 254 12.49 -15.07 -3.52
N ALA A 255 13.31 -14.18 -2.95
CA ALA A 255 14.54 -14.56 -2.26
C ALA A 255 14.25 -15.49 -1.07
N TYR A 256 13.19 -15.21 -0.30
CA TYR A 256 12.77 -16.04 0.82
C TYR A 256 12.36 -17.46 0.39
N ARG A 257 11.58 -17.61 -0.70
CA ARG A 257 11.24 -18.93 -1.25
C ARG A 257 12.48 -19.72 -1.68
N LYS A 258 13.41 -19.08 -2.40
CA LYS A 258 14.68 -19.70 -2.81
C LYS A 258 15.52 -20.11 -1.60
N TRP A 259 15.55 -19.28 -0.57
CA TRP A 259 16.27 -19.56 0.66
C TRP A 259 15.69 -20.76 1.42
N LEU A 260 14.36 -20.83 1.57
CA LEU A 260 13.67 -21.98 2.17
C LEU A 260 13.91 -23.28 1.38
N ALA A 261 13.84 -23.21 0.05
CA ALA A 261 14.11 -24.36 -0.83
C ALA A 261 15.56 -24.84 -0.68
N GLY A 262 16.52 -23.91 -0.67
CA GLY A 262 17.94 -24.24 -0.54
C GLY A 262 18.32 -24.92 0.78
N MET A 263 17.60 -24.60 1.87
CA MET A 263 17.80 -25.26 3.17
C MET A 263 16.96 -26.53 3.37
N GLY A 264 16.03 -26.83 2.46
CA GLY A 264 15.11 -27.95 2.60
C GLY A 264 14.19 -27.82 3.81
N PHE A 265 13.58 -26.65 4.02
CA PHE A 265 12.75 -26.37 5.21
C PHE A 265 11.61 -27.39 5.40
N GLY A 266 10.85 -27.67 4.34
CA GLY A 266 9.99 -28.85 4.22
C GLY A 266 8.78 -28.91 5.16
N TRP A 267 8.33 -27.78 5.73
CA TRP A 267 7.20 -27.74 6.65
C TRP A 267 6.28 -26.54 6.41
N GLY A 268 5.07 -26.81 5.91
CA GLY A 268 4.12 -25.75 5.52
C GLY A 268 4.43 -25.14 4.15
N ASP A 269 5.38 -25.73 3.42
CA ASP A 269 5.73 -25.38 2.05
C ASP A 269 5.44 -26.55 1.08
N VAL A 270 5.35 -26.23 -0.21
CA VAL A 270 5.20 -27.20 -1.31
C VAL A 270 6.40 -27.04 -2.25
N PRO A 271 7.25 -28.07 -2.42
CA PRO A 271 8.36 -28.04 -3.36
C PRO A 271 7.87 -27.83 -4.80
N GLY A 272 8.70 -27.20 -5.63
CA GLY A 272 8.48 -27.20 -7.08
C GLY A 272 8.69 -28.59 -7.69
N HIS A 273 8.02 -28.83 -8.83
CA HIS A 273 8.14 -30.06 -9.60
C HIS A 273 9.35 -30.04 -10.53
#